data_AF-R1F9X2-F1
#
_entry.id   AF-R1F9X2-F1
#
_cell.length_a   1.000
_cell.length_b   1.000
_cell.length_c   1.000
_cell.angle_alpha   90.00
_cell.angle_beta   90.00
_cell.angle_gamma   90.00
#
_symmetry.space_group_name_H-M   'P 1'
#
loop_
_entity.id
_entity.type
_entity.pdbx_description
1 polymer ?
#
loop_
_entity_poly.entity_id
_entity_poly.type
_entity_poly.pdbx_seq_one_letter_code
_entity_poly.pdbx_strand_id
1 'polypeptide(L)'
;ERLRELYAAISNGANSFLFSEYKLCTVFVVFLAGVIVGLVSWSSGRETAIFTATSFVVGALTSMLSGYIGMRVAVFSNARCTPAPHGWTESFNTAFRAGGVMGFSLCGLALLCLYALVVFLAPSFSWGTTAGAMKLFDCIAGFGLGGSAVAMFGRVGGGIYTKAADVGADLAGKVVEDLPEDDPHNPGTLADSVGD
;
A
#
# COMPACT_ATOMS: atom_id res chain seq x y z
N GLU A 1 -10.07 -12.03 25.94
CA GLU A 1 -8.66 -12.46 25.79
C GLU A 1 -8.42 -13.15 24.45
N ARG A 2 -9.16 -14.21 24.12
CA ARG A 2 -9.06 -14.92 22.84
C ARG A 2 -9.09 -14.04 21.58
N LEU A 3 -9.96 -13.02 21.54
CA LEU A 3 -9.99 -12.05 20.44
C LEU A 3 -8.67 -11.26 20.29
N ARG A 4 -7.98 -10.96 21.39
CA ARG A 4 -6.67 -10.28 21.35
C ARG A 4 -5.58 -11.20 20.82
N GLU A 5 -5.66 -12.50 21.12
CA GLU A 5 -4.73 -13.51 20.59
C GLU A 5 -4.89 -13.67 19.08
N LEU A 6 -6.13 -13.78 18.59
CA LEU A 6 -6.43 -13.83 17.15
C LEU A 6 -5.97 -12.56 16.43
N TYR A 7 -6.28 -11.40 17.01
CA TYR A 7 -5.77 -10.12 16.51
C TYR A 7 -4.23 -10.11 16.41
N ALA A 8 -3.54 -10.61 17.44
CA ALA A 8 -2.09 -10.66 17.43
C ALA A 8 -1.55 -11.60 16.33
N ALA A 9 -2.20 -12.74 16.12
CA ALA A 9 -1.86 -13.68 15.05
C ALA A 9 -2.02 -13.05 13.66
N ILE A 10 -3.18 -12.41 13.40
CA ILE A 10 -3.46 -11.71 12.14
C ILE A 10 -2.47 -10.57 11.93
N SER A 11 -2.26 -9.74 12.95
CA SER A 11 -1.32 -8.62 12.90
C SER A 11 0.11 -9.07 12.62
N ASN A 12 0.56 -10.18 13.22
CA ASN A 12 1.88 -10.73 12.96
C ASN A 12 2.01 -11.28 11.54
N GLY A 13 1.00 -11.99 11.04
CA GLY A 13 0.95 -12.49 9.66
C GLY A 13 0.99 -11.36 8.64
N ALA A 14 0.13 -10.37 8.80
CA ALA A 14 0.04 -9.16 7.97
C ALA A 14 1.37 -8.40 7.91
N ASN A 15 2.02 -8.18 9.07
CA ASN A 15 3.34 -7.52 9.11
C ASN A 15 4.43 -8.35 8.43
N SER A 16 4.41 -9.67 8.59
CA SER A 16 5.39 -10.57 7.98
C SER A 16 5.27 -10.60 6.45
N PHE A 17 4.03 -10.63 5.95
CA PHE A 17 3.72 -10.55 4.53
C PHE A 17 4.20 -9.22 3.94
N LEU A 18 3.79 -8.07 4.51
CA LEU A 18 4.22 -6.76 4.03
C LEU A 18 5.73 -6.59 4.04
N PHE A 19 6.42 -7.07 5.07
CA PHE A 19 7.87 -6.97 5.12
C PHE A 19 8.54 -7.74 3.97
N SER A 20 8.02 -8.92 3.66
CA SER A 20 8.51 -9.77 2.57
C SER A 20 8.23 -9.14 1.20
N GLU A 21 7.02 -8.62 1.01
CA GLU A 21 6.63 -7.91 -0.22
C GLU A 21 7.45 -6.63 -0.41
N TYR A 22 7.61 -5.81 0.62
CA TYR A 22 8.32 -4.54 0.53
C TYR A 22 9.81 -4.72 0.30
N LYS A 23 10.40 -5.82 0.78
CA LYS A 23 11.78 -6.17 0.47
C LYS A 23 11.97 -6.39 -1.04
N LEU A 24 11.06 -7.11 -1.69
CA LEU A 24 11.07 -7.31 -3.14
C LEU A 24 10.78 -6.00 -3.90
N CYS A 25 9.76 -5.25 -3.47
CA CYS A 25 9.43 -3.95 -4.05
C CYS A 25 10.62 -2.97 -3.98
N THR A 26 11.37 -2.95 -2.87
CA THR A 26 12.54 -2.07 -2.71
C THR A 26 13.63 -2.42 -3.71
N VAL A 27 13.91 -3.71 -3.92
CA VAL A 27 14.89 -4.15 -4.95
C VAL A 27 14.44 -3.71 -6.34
N PHE A 28 13.16 -3.88 -6.66
CA PHE A 28 12.58 -3.45 -7.93
C PHE A 28 12.65 -1.92 -8.11
N VAL A 29 12.32 -1.14 -7.08
CA VAL A 29 12.37 0.32 -7.11
C VAL A 29 13.80 0.81 -7.35
N VAL A 30 14.80 0.24 -6.66
CA VAL A 30 16.21 0.61 -6.86
C VAL A 30 16.66 0.28 -8.29
N PHE A 31 16.30 -0.91 -8.79
CA PHE A 31 16.60 -1.32 -10.16
C PHE A 31 15.97 -0.36 -11.19
N LEU A 32 14.66 -0.09 -11.07
CA LEU A 32 13.95 0.76 -12.01
C LEU A 32 14.40 2.22 -11.94
N ALA A 33 14.74 2.72 -10.74
CA ALA A 33 15.36 4.03 -10.59
C ALA A 33 16.69 4.13 -11.34
N GLY A 34 17.53 3.09 -11.29
CA GLY A 34 18.77 3.02 -12.07
C GLY A 34 18.53 3.04 -13.58
N VAL A 35 17.53 2.30 -14.06
CA VAL A 35 17.10 2.31 -15.47
C VAL A 35 16.61 3.70 -15.90
N ILE A 36 15.79 4.35 -15.07
CA ILE A 36 15.31 5.72 -15.33
C ILE A 36 16.49 6.69 -15.45
N VAL A 37 17.45 6.63 -14.54
CA VAL A 37 18.65 7.47 -14.62
C VAL A 37 19.40 7.23 -15.93
N GLY A 38 19.61 5.98 -16.33
CA GLY A 38 20.31 5.64 -17.58
C GLY A 38 19.60 6.15 -18.83
N LEU A 39 18.30 5.89 -18.95
CA LEU A 39 17.50 6.25 -20.13
C LEU A 39 17.27 7.77 -20.24
N VAL A 40 16.90 8.42 -19.13
CA VAL A 40 16.61 9.86 -19.13
C VAL A 40 17.89 10.67 -19.30
N SER A 41 19.03 10.20 -18.77
CA SER A 41 20.32 10.87 -18.98
C SER A 41 20.72 10.89 -20.46
N TRP A 42 20.36 9.85 -21.22
CA TRP A 42 20.64 9.78 -22.65
C TRP A 42 19.79 10.77 -23.47
N SER A 43 18.53 10.98 -23.07
CA SER A 43 17.58 11.80 -23.83
C SER A 43 17.59 13.28 -23.44
N SER A 44 17.52 13.58 -22.14
CA SER A 44 17.11 14.90 -21.63
C SER A 44 18.15 15.56 -20.72
N GLY A 45 19.29 14.90 -20.51
CA GLY A 45 20.38 15.38 -19.67
C GLY A 45 20.38 14.82 -18.25
N ARG A 46 21.54 14.88 -17.60
CA ARG A 46 21.81 14.20 -16.33
C ARG A 46 21.05 14.80 -15.14
N GLU A 47 20.82 16.11 -15.13
CA GLU A 47 20.07 16.77 -14.05
C GLU A 47 18.60 16.35 -14.02
N THR A 48 17.92 16.40 -15.16
CA THR A 48 16.51 15.96 -15.31
C THR A 48 16.36 14.48 -14.95
N ALA A 49 17.34 13.64 -15.29
CA ALA A 49 17.34 12.23 -14.95
C ALA A 49 17.37 12.00 -13.42
N ILE A 50 18.22 12.75 -12.71
CA ILE A 50 18.33 12.65 -11.24
C ILE A 50 17.04 13.12 -10.57
N PHE A 51 16.46 14.23 -11.02
CA PHE A 51 15.20 14.74 -10.45
C PHE A 51 14.00 13.82 -10.73
N THR A 52 13.94 13.22 -11.92
CA THR A 52 12.89 12.26 -12.27
C THR A 52 13.02 10.97 -11.44
N ALA A 53 14.24 10.44 -11.30
CA ALA A 53 14.50 9.26 -10.48
C ALA A 53 14.24 9.52 -8.98
N THR A 54 14.58 10.71 -8.49
CA THR A 54 14.26 11.13 -7.12
C THR A 54 12.75 11.19 -6.92
N SER A 55 12.01 11.77 -7.87
CA SER A 55 10.56 11.84 -7.83
C SER A 55 9.92 10.45 -7.83
N PHE A 56 10.45 9.54 -8.65
CA PHE A 56 10.06 8.14 -8.68
C PHE A 56 10.25 7.44 -7.33
N VAL A 57 11.42 7.59 -6.70
CA VAL A 57 11.69 6.98 -5.38
C VAL A 57 10.77 7.56 -4.32
N VAL A 58 10.54 8.87 -4.31
CA VAL A 58 9.61 9.51 -3.37
C VAL A 58 8.19 8.97 -3.56
N GLY A 59 7.71 8.86 -4.81
CA GLY A 59 6.39 8.27 -5.10
C GLY A 59 6.25 6.82 -4.65
N ALA A 60 7.30 6.01 -4.88
CA ALA A 60 7.35 4.63 -4.43
C ALA A 60 7.31 4.52 -2.89
N LEU A 61 8.07 5.35 -2.18
CA LEU A 61 8.06 5.42 -0.71
C LEU A 61 6.70 5.86 -0.17
N THR A 62 6.08 6.88 -0.78
CA THR A 62 4.73 7.34 -0.40
C THR A 62 3.69 6.23 -0.60
N SER A 63 3.81 5.43 -1.65
CA SER A 63 2.90 4.29 -1.90
C SER A 63 3.10 3.17 -0.88
N MET A 64 4.35 2.78 -0.57
CA MET A 64 4.63 1.80 0.48
C MET A 64 4.12 2.27 1.86
N LEU A 65 4.34 3.55 2.19
CA LEU A 65 3.86 4.11 3.46
C LEU A 65 2.32 4.13 3.52
N SER A 66 1.67 4.46 2.41
CA SER A 66 0.20 4.42 2.28
C SER A 66 -0.35 3.02 2.52
N GLY A 67 0.26 1.99 1.90
CA GLY A 67 -0.15 0.60 2.09
C GLY A 67 0.03 0.13 3.54
N TYR A 68 1.17 0.47 4.15
CA TYR A 68 1.44 0.11 5.55
C TYR A 68 0.47 0.77 6.53
N ILE A 69 0.19 2.08 6.37
CA ILE A 69 -0.79 2.78 7.22
C ILE A 69 -2.18 2.16 7.04
N GLY A 70 -2.58 1.89 5.79
CA GLY A 70 -3.87 1.25 5.50
C GLY A 70 -4.03 -0.08 6.21
N MET A 71 -3.05 -0.98 6.07
CA MET A 71 -3.08 -2.29 6.73
C MET A 71 -3.11 -2.17 8.26
N ARG A 72 -2.32 -1.26 8.84
CA ARG A 72 -2.32 -1.03 10.29
C ARG A 72 -3.69 -0.60 10.81
N VAL A 73 -4.37 0.29 10.09
CA VAL A 73 -5.72 0.75 10.47
C VAL A 73 -6.74 -0.37 10.31
N ALA A 74 -6.68 -1.14 9.23
CA ALA A 74 -7.57 -2.27 8.97
C ALA A 74 -7.47 -3.32 10.08
N VAL A 75 -6.28 -3.90 10.29
CA VAL A 75 -6.02 -4.92 11.31
C VAL A 75 -6.43 -4.45 12.71
N PHE A 76 -6.15 -3.19 13.05
CA PHE A 76 -6.54 -2.60 14.33
C PHE A 76 -8.06 -2.44 14.50
N SER A 77 -8.77 -2.14 13.41
CA SER A 77 -10.21 -1.95 13.42
C SER A 77 -10.99 -3.26 13.42
N ASN A 78 -10.45 -4.33 12.83
CA ASN A 78 -11.12 -5.63 12.71
C ASN A 78 -11.55 -6.16 14.09
N ALA A 79 -10.63 -6.22 15.05
CA ALA A 79 -10.91 -6.66 16.41
C ALA A 79 -11.85 -5.71 17.20
N ARG A 80 -11.98 -4.44 16.78
CA ARG A 80 -12.91 -3.49 17.41
C ARG A 80 -14.32 -3.61 16.84
N CYS A 81 -14.45 -4.10 15.61
CA CYS A 81 -15.72 -4.29 14.94
C CYS A 81 -16.48 -5.54 15.45
N THR A 82 -15.75 -6.59 15.84
CA THR A 82 -16.30 -7.90 16.23
C THR A 82 -17.19 -7.92 17.48
N PRO A 83 -16.87 -7.24 18.60
CA PRO A 83 -17.61 -7.42 19.86
C PRO A 83 -19.05 -6.91 19.83
N ALA A 84 -19.34 -5.92 18.96
CA ALA A 84 -20.67 -5.42 18.60
C ALA A 84 -21.78 -5.47 19.69
N PRO A 85 -21.54 -5.03 20.95
CA PRO A 85 -22.46 -5.29 22.04
C PRO A 85 -23.80 -4.57 21.89
N HIS A 86 -23.84 -3.45 21.14
CA HIS A 86 -25.04 -2.66 20.91
C HIS A 86 -25.62 -2.83 19.49
N GLY A 87 -25.32 -3.96 18.84
CA GLY A 87 -25.85 -4.32 17.52
C GLY A 87 -25.06 -3.74 16.35
N TRP A 88 -25.59 -3.94 15.14
CA TRP A 88 -24.86 -3.67 13.88
C TRP A 88 -24.45 -2.22 13.68
N THR A 89 -25.19 -1.25 14.25
CA THR A 89 -24.90 0.18 14.10
C THR A 89 -23.54 0.57 14.69
N GLU A 90 -23.14 -0.07 15.80
CA GLU A 90 -21.86 0.21 16.46
C GLU A 90 -20.68 -0.34 15.64
N SER A 91 -20.81 -1.58 15.14
CA SER A 91 -19.85 -2.19 14.23
C SER A 91 -19.70 -1.39 12.94
N PHE A 92 -20.83 -0.98 12.34
CA PHE A 92 -20.83 -0.15 11.14
C PHE A 92 -20.12 1.18 11.37
N ASN A 93 -20.43 1.89 12.46
CA ASN A 93 -19.77 3.15 12.77
C ASN A 93 -18.27 2.99 13.03
N THR A 94 -17.85 1.88 13.63
CA THR A 94 -16.45 1.56 13.88
C THR A 94 -15.70 1.30 12.57
N ALA A 95 -16.25 0.45 11.70
CA ALA A 95 -15.68 0.16 10.38
C ALA A 95 -15.65 1.41 9.49
N PHE A 96 -16.73 2.18 9.46
CA PHE A 96 -16.82 3.41 8.67
C PHE A 96 -15.80 4.46 9.12
N ARG A 97 -15.63 4.66 10.43
CA ARG A 97 -14.61 5.56 10.96
C ARG A 97 -13.19 5.08 10.63
N ALA A 98 -12.93 3.77 10.70
CA ALA A 98 -11.64 3.21 10.31
C ALA A 98 -11.34 3.45 8.83
N GLY A 99 -12.32 3.19 7.94
CA GLY A 99 -12.22 3.51 6.52
C GLY A 99 -12.00 5.00 6.25
N GLY A 100 -12.66 5.88 7.02
CA GLY A 100 -12.42 7.32 6.99
C GLY A 100 -10.98 7.69 7.35
N VAL A 101 -10.42 7.12 8.43
CA VAL A 101 -9.02 7.36 8.83
C VAL A 101 -8.07 6.94 7.72
N MET A 102 -8.28 5.76 7.11
CA MET A 102 -7.50 5.32 5.97
C MET A 102 -7.58 6.32 4.81
N GLY A 103 -8.79 6.68 4.37
CA GLY A 103 -9.00 7.59 3.24
C GLY A 103 -8.38 8.98 3.44
N PHE A 104 -8.65 9.64 4.57
CA PHE A 104 -8.10 10.97 4.84
C PHE A 104 -6.58 10.94 5.00
N SER A 105 -6.03 9.90 5.64
CA SER A 105 -4.58 9.77 5.85
C SER A 105 -3.85 9.55 4.53
N LEU A 106 -4.36 8.68 3.65
CA LEU A 106 -3.75 8.39 2.36
C LEU A 106 -3.84 9.59 1.41
N CYS A 107 -5.02 10.22 1.30
CA CYS A 107 -5.18 11.43 0.49
C CYS A 107 -4.30 12.58 0.98
N GLY A 108 -4.25 12.80 2.30
CA GLY A 108 -3.43 13.84 2.91
C GLY A 108 -1.93 13.58 2.70
N LEU A 109 -1.47 12.35 2.90
CA LEU A 109 -0.07 11.97 2.69
C LEU A 109 0.35 12.13 1.23
N ALA A 110 -0.46 11.66 0.28
CA ALA A 110 -0.17 11.78 -1.14
C ALA A 110 -0.07 13.25 -1.60
N LEU A 111 -1.02 14.09 -1.17
CA LEU A 111 -1.03 15.52 -1.50
C LEU A 111 0.14 16.26 -0.84
N LEU A 112 0.45 15.96 0.43
CA LEU A 112 1.57 16.54 1.15
C LEU A 112 2.91 16.19 0.49
N CYS A 113 3.13 14.91 0.16
CA CYS A 113 4.36 14.47 -0.50
C CYS A 113 4.51 15.09 -1.89
N LEU A 114 3.43 15.16 -2.67
CA LEU A 114 3.45 15.81 -3.98
C LEU A 114 3.76 17.31 -3.86
N TYR A 115 3.09 18.01 -2.96
CA TYR A 115 3.32 19.44 -2.72
C TYR A 115 4.76 19.71 -2.26
N ALA A 116 5.27 18.93 -1.30
CA ALA A 116 6.63 19.05 -0.81
C ALA A 116 7.66 18.82 -1.93
N LEU A 117 7.42 17.83 -2.80
CA LEU A 117 8.28 17.53 -3.93
C LEU A 117 8.27 18.66 -4.97
N VAL A 118 7.09 19.24 -5.26
CA VAL A 118 6.95 20.41 -6.14
C VAL A 118 7.74 21.60 -5.59
N VAL A 119 7.56 21.94 -4.31
CA VAL A 119 8.25 23.06 -3.65
C VAL A 119 9.75 22.83 -3.58
N PHE A 120 10.20 21.58 -3.41
CA PHE A 120 11.62 21.23 -3.37
C PHE A 120 12.29 21.35 -4.75
N LEU A 121 11.62 20.92 -5.81
CA LEU A 121 12.15 21.02 -7.17
C LEU A 121 12.00 22.42 -7.77
N ALA A 122 11.03 23.20 -7.29
CA ALA A 122 10.71 24.55 -7.75
C ALA A 122 11.92 25.48 -7.95
N PRO A 123 12.90 25.57 -7.03
CA PRO A 123 14.02 26.50 -7.16
C PRO A 123 15.06 26.05 -8.18
N SER A 124 15.11 24.74 -8.50
CA SER A 124 16.05 24.16 -9.46
C SER A 124 15.63 24.40 -10.91
N PHE A 125 14.36 24.75 -11.14
CA PHE A 125 13.81 25.08 -12.44
C PHE A 125 13.35 26.54 -12.45
N SER A 126 13.71 27.34 -13.45
CA SER A 126 13.32 28.75 -13.52
C SER A 126 11.79 28.92 -13.62
N TRP A 127 11.12 29.00 -12.48
CA TRP A 127 9.65 29.01 -12.27
C TRP A 127 8.90 30.13 -13.02
N GLY A 128 9.62 31.09 -13.62
CA GLY A 128 9.05 32.17 -14.43
C GLY A 128 8.95 31.89 -15.94
N THR A 129 9.42 30.74 -16.43
CA THR A 129 9.36 30.39 -17.87
C THR A 129 8.50 29.16 -18.12
N THR A 130 7.71 29.18 -19.20
CA THR A 130 6.88 28.05 -19.64
C THR A 130 7.70 26.78 -19.86
N ALA A 131 8.91 26.92 -20.42
CA ALA A 131 9.84 25.81 -20.61
C ALA A 131 10.37 25.21 -19.28
N GLY A 132 10.57 26.03 -18.25
CA GLY A 132 10.98 25.59 -16.91
C GLY A 132 9.86 24.83 -16.19
N ALA A 133 8.62 25.32 -16.30
CA ALA A 133 7.45 24.66 -15.74
C ALA A 133 7.19 23.28 -16.39
N MET A 134 7.29 23.17 -17.71
CA MET A 134 7.15 21.88 -18.40
C MET A 134 8.17 20.86 -17.90
N LYS A 135 9.46 21.22 -17.84
CA LYS A 135 10.52 20.32 -17.34
C LYS A 135 10.32 19.89 -15.90
N LEU A 136 9.84 20.79 -15.04
CA LEU A 136 9.50 20.49 -13.66
C LEU A 136 8.41 19.41 -13.59
N PHE A 137 7.29 19.59 -14.31
CA PHE A 137 6.19 18.64 -14.30
C PHE A 137 6.54 17.30 -14.97
N ASP A 138 7.42 17.31 -15.97
CA ASP A 138 7.99 16.09 -16.55
C ASP A 138 8.79 15.30 -15.50
N CYS A 139 9.56 15.97 -14.65
CA CYS A 139 10.25 15.30 -13.53
C CYS A 139 9.26 14.75 -12.49
N ILE A 140 8.23 15.53 -12.18
CA ILE A 140 7.17 15.15 -11.22
C ILE A 140 6.36 13.96 -11.75
N ALA A 141 6.23 13.76 -13.06
CA ALA A 141 5.57 12.58 -13.62
C ALA A 141 6.20 11.26 -13.09
N GLY A 142 7.49 11.30 -12.72
CA GLY A 142 8.17 10.20 -12.03
C GLY A 142 7.49 9.80 -10.71
N PHE A 143 6.93 10.75 -9.95
CA PHE A 143 6.19 10.47 -8.71
C PHE A 143 4.98 9.56 -8.95
N GLY A 144 4.19 9.85 -9.99
CA GLY A 144 3.06 9.01 -10.39
C GLY A 144 3.51 7.61 -10.82
N LEU A 145 4.58 7.54 -11.61
CA LEU A 145 5.17 6.27 -12.04
C LEU A 145 5.62 5.40 -10.86
N GLY A 146 6.31 6.00 -9.88
CA GLY A 146 6.78 5.30 -8.68
C GLY A 146 5.64 4.78 -7.81
N GLY A 147 4.62 5.62 -7.58
CA GLY A 147 3.45 5.22 -6.81
C GLY A 147 2.67 4.09 -7.47
N SER A 148 2.40 4.18 -8.78
CA SER A 148 1.69 3.13 -9.51
C SER A 148 2.47 1.83 -9.63
N ALA A 149 3.80 1.89 -9.77
CA ALA A 149 4.65 0.71 -9.85
C ALA A 149 4.57 -0.12 -8.55
N VAL A 150 4.74 0.52 -7.39
CA VAL A 150 4.59 -0.16 -6.09
C VAL A 150 3.16 -0.65 -5.87
N ALA A 151 2.16 0.17 -6.21
CA ALA A 151 0.76 -0.21 -6.06
C ALA A 151 0.39 -1.44 -6.91
N MET A 152 0.99 -1.62 -8.08
CA MET A 152 0.82 -2.81 -8.91
C MET A 152 1.30 -4.06 -8.17
N PHE A 153 2.51 -4.04 -7.61
CA PHE A 153 3.03 -5.17 -6.83
C PHE A 153 2.17 -5.46 -5.62
N GLY A 154 1.80 -4.44 -4.84
CA GLY A 154 0.95 -4.63 -3.66
C GLY A 154 -0.42 -5.25 -3.97
N ARG A 155 -1.07 -4.80 -5.06
CA ARG A 155 -2.38 -5.34 -5.45
C ARG A 155 -2.30 -6.75 -6.04
N VAL A 156 -1.27 -7.04 -6.81
CA VAL A 156 -1.10 -8.37 -7.42
C VAL A 156 -0.59 -9.37 -6.39
N GLY A 157 0.44 -9.02 -5.63
CA GLY A 157 1.02 -9.85 -4.57
C GLY A 157 0.02 -10.13 -3.46
N GLY A 158 -0.57 -9.08 -2.88
CA GLY A 158 -1.64 -9.22 -1.90
C GLY A 158 -2.87 -9.95 -2.45
N GLY A 159 -3.28 -9.65 -3.69
CA GLY A 159 -4.41 -10.30 -4.36
C GLY A 159 -4.22 -11.80 -4.58
N ILE A 160 -3.00 -12.25 -4.91
CA ILE A 160 -2.67 -13.67 -5.01
C ILE A 160 -2.71 -14.33 -3.62
N TYR A 161 -2.17 -13.65 -2.61
CA TYR A 161 -2.14 -14.19 -1.24
C TYR A 161 -3.55 -14.41 -0.69
N THR A 162 -4.40 -13.37 -0.69
CA THR A 162 -5.79 -13.46 -0.21
C THR A 162 -6.58 -14.50 -1.00
N LYS A 163 -6.56 -14.46 -2.34
CA LYS A 163 -7.40 -15.38 -3.13
C LYS A 163 -6.95 -16.83 -3.11
N ALA A 164 -5.66 -17.10 -2.91
CA ALA A 164 -5.22 -18.47 -2.69
C ALA A 164 -5.69 -19.01 -1.33
N ALA A 165 -5.71 -18.17 -0.29
CA ALA A 165 -6.18 -18.53 1.04
C ALA A 165 -7.70 -18.71 1.09
N ASP A 166 -8.45 -17.71 0.63
CA ASP A 166 -9.92 -17.68 0.53
C ASP A 166 -10.47 -18.94 -0.16
N VAL A 167 -10.07 -19.17 -1.43
CA VAL A 167 -10.55 -20.33 -2.22
C VAL A 167 -10.14 -21.65 -1.59
N GLY A 168 -8.95 -21.74 -1.02
CA GLY A 168 -8.45 -22.96 -0.38
C GLY A 168 -9.19 -23.29 0.91
N ALA A 169 -9.38 -22.29 1.77
CA ALA A 169 -10.09 -22.41 3.04
C ALA A 169 -11.56 -22.77 2.81
N ASP A 170 -12.22 -22.09 1.88
CA ASP A 170 -13.63 -22.30 1.58
C ASP A 170 -13.91 -23.67 0.97
N LEU A 171 -13.13 -24.09 -0.03
CA LEU A 171 -13.36 -25.38 -0.67
C LEU A 171 -13.10 -26.54 0.31
N ALA A 172 -11.99 -26.49 1.06
CA ALA A 172 -11.66 -27.55 2.00
C ALA A 172 -12.64 -27.57 3.19
N GLY A 173 -12.93 -26.41 3.78
CA GLY A 173 -13.81 -26.30 4.95
C GLY A 173 -15.27 -26.55 4.61
N LYS A 174 -15.86 -25.71 3.75
CA LYS A 174 -17.29 -25.71 3.48
C LYS A 174 -17.74 -26.90 2.61
N VAL A 175 -16.95 -27.26 1.59
CA VAL A 175 -17.40 -28.23 0.58
C VAL A 175 -16.99 -29.66 0.91
N VAL A 176 -15.79 -29.88 1.46
CA VAL A 176 -15.28 -31.23 1.74
C VAL A 176 -15.65 -31.67 3.16
N GLU A 177 -15.41 -30.81 4.15
CA GLU A 177 -15.55 -31.16 5.58
C GLU A 177 -16.86 -30.66 6.22
N ASP A 178 -17.72 -29.97 5.46
CA ASP A 178 -19.01 -29.40 5.92
C ASP A 178 -18.86 -28.49 7.16
N LEU A 179 -17.73 -27.80 7.27
CA LEU A 179 -17.46 -26.83 8.33
C LEU A 179 -18.11 -25.47 8.02
N PRO A 180 -18.50 -24.71 9.06
CA PRO A 180 -18.88 -23.31 8.91
C PRO A 180 -17.78 -22.47 8.25
N GLU A 181 -18.17 -21.37 7.63
CA GLU A 181 -17.25 -20.31 7.19
C GLU A 181 -16.47 -19.76 8.38
N ASP A 182 -15.18 -19.48 8.17
CA ASP A 182 -14.26 -19.00 9.22
C ASP A 182 -14.16 -19.91 10.46
N ASP A 183 -14.41 -21.22 10.31
CA ASP A 183 -14.30 -22.15 11.43
C ASP A 183 -12.85 -22.23 11.96
N PRO A 184 -12.64 -22.10 13.29
CA PRO A 184 -11.31 -22.11 13.90
C PRO A 184 -10.54 -23.43 13.75
N HIS A 185 -11.19 -24.53 13.33
CA HIS A 185 -10.54 -25.80 13.03
C HIS A 185 -9.99 -25.86 11.60
N ASN A 186 -10.40 -24.93 10.72
CA ASN A 186 -9.87 -24.82 9.37
C ASN A 186 -8.55 -24.03 9.39
N PRO A 187 -7.41 -24.65 9.02
CA PRO A 187 -6.11 -23.99 9.08
C PRO A 187 -5.96 -22.82 8.08
N GLY A 188 -6.83 -22.73 7.06
CA GLY A 188 -6.79 -21.69 6.04
C GLY A 188 -7.32 -20.33 6.50
N THR A 189 -8.17 -20.30 7.53
CA THR A 189 -8.92 -19.09 7.95
C THR A 189 -8.02 -17.98 8.47
N LEU A 190 -6.90 -18.32 9.11
CA LEU A 190 -5.92 -17.32 9.53
C LEU A 190 -5.23 -16.65 8.34
N ALA A 191 -4.91 -17.40 7.30
CA ALA A 191 -4.29 -16.87 6.09
C ALA A 191 -5.29 -16.01 5.30
N ASP A 192 -6.56 -16.40 5.29
CA ASP A 192 -7.65 -15.66 4.67
C ASP A 192 -7.84 -14.28 5.35
N SER A 193 -8.02 -14.28 6.67
CA SER A 193 -8.12 -13.06 7.48
C SER A 193 -6.86 -12.16 7.48
N VAL A 194 -5.69 -12.71 7.12
CA VAL A 194 -4.45 -11.93 6.92
C VAL A 194 -4.39 -11.33 5.52
N GLY A 195 -4.99 -11.99 4.55
CA GLY A 195 -5.04 -11.53 3.17
C GLY A 195 -5.99 -10.36 2.94
N ASP A 196 -7.04 -10.27 3.74
CA ASP A 196 -8.00 -9.15 3.78
C ASP A 196 -7.40 -7.81 4.24
#